data_AF-A0A257LV24-F1
#
_entry.id   AF-A0A257LV24-F1
#
_cell.length_a   1.000
_cell.length_b   1.000
_cell.length_c   1.000
_cell.angle_alpha   90.00
_cell.angle_beta   90.00
_cell.angle_gamma   90.00
#
_symmetry.space_group_name_H-M   'P 1'
#
loop_
_entity.id
_entity.type
_entity.pdbx_description
1 polymer ?
#
loop_
_entity_poly.entity_id
_entity_poly.type
_entity_poly.pdbx_seq_one_letter_code
_entity_poly.pdbx_strand_id
1 'polypeptide(L)'
;MKPDPGALRVYEIKEDGKHLYFVNAMAANDPDSTRIIWERLAKNYAYRVVLINCRADRVERSKQLARLCATCLPADYYVVTGYLTKVFIKHAMACNIPRTKLIDMGGSSPAEIYTKVTSIAVDGSLIFAIGNIVVLGHEIVSYFVSRAAEDG
;
A
#
# COMPACT_ATOMS: atom_id res chain seq x y z
N MET A 1 0.10 30.41 -2.46
CA MET A 1 0.65 29.32 -1.63
C MET A 1 0.83 28.10 -2.51
N LYS A 2 2.07 27.72 -2.85
CA LYS A 2 2.36 26.43 -3.49
C LYS A 2 2.36 25.38 -2.38
N PRO A 3 1.64 24.24 -2.51
CA PRO A 3 1.81 23.15 -1.56
C PRO A 3 3.27 22.69 -1.61
N ASP A 4 3.89 22.55 -0.44
CA ASP A 4 5.21 21.95 -0.29
C ASP A 4 5.23 20.60 -1.02
N PRO A 5 6.11 20.39 -2.02
CA PRO A 5 6.17 19.14 -2.79
C PRO A 5 6.58 17.92 -1.94
N GLY A 6 6.91 18.12 -0.65
CA GLY A 6 7.22 17.06 0.32
C GLY A 6 6.12 16.79 1.36
N ALA A 7 4.98 17.50 1.33
CA ALA A 7 3.88 17.25 2.26
C ALA A 7 3.13 15.97 1.85
N LEU A 8 3.34 14.90 2.63
CA LEU A 8 2.61 13.65 2.48
C LEU A 8 1.10 13.92 2.55
N ARG A 9 0.39 13.63 1.46
CA ARG A 9 -1.07 13.81 1.38
C ARG A 9 -1.80 12.54 1.80
N VAL A 10 -2.74 12.69 2.72
CA VAL A 10 -3.74 11.68 3.06
C VAL A 10 -4.99 11.99 2.25
N TYR A 11 -5.51 10.99 1.56
CA TYR A 11 -6.73 11.07 0.76
C TYR A 11 -7.85 10.33 1.50
N GLU A 12 -8.98 10.99 1.69
CA GLU A 12 -10.16 10.37 2.32
C GLU A 12 -11.04 9.74 1.25
N ILE A 13 -11.40 8.48 1.42
CA ILE A 13 -12.24 7.70 0.51
C ILE A 13 -13.47 7.25 1.29
N LYS A 14 -14.67 7.57 0.79
CA LYS A 14 -15.92 7.03 1.32
C LYS A 14 -16.36 5.85 0.46
N GLU A 15 -16.32 4.65 1.01
CA GLU A 15 -16.68 3.41 0.29
C GLU A 15 -17.58 2.54 1.17
N ASP A 16 -18.76 2.16 0.68
CA ASP A 16 -19.72 1.33 1.42
C ASP A 16 -20.01 1.83 2.84
N GLY A 17 -20.10 3.15 3.03
CA GLY A 17 -20.32 3.77 4.33
C GLY A 17 -19.10 3.78 5.28
N LYS A 18 -17.92 3.37 4.80
CA LYS A 18 -16.65 3.43 5.53
C LYS A 18 -15.84 4.65 5.12
N HIS A 19 -15.20 5.30 6.09
CA HIS A 19 -14.17 6.31 5.89
C HIS A 19 -12.80 5.64 5.86
N LEU A 20 -12.17 5.63 4.70
CA LEU A 20 -10.86 5.02 4.48
C LEU A 20 -9.83 6.10 4.17
N TYR A 21 -8.59 5.90 4.62
CA TYR A 21 -7.52 6.87 4.47
C TYR A 21 -6.42 6.30 3.59
N PHE A 22 -6.32 6.80 2.36
CA PHE A 22 -5.30 6.38 1.41
C PHE A 22 -4.07 7.28 1.45
N VAL A 23 -2.89 6.66 1.49
CA VAL A 23 -1.60 7.34 1.47
C VAL A 23 -0.71 6.73 0.40
N ASN A 24 -0.30 7.56 -0.55
CA ASN A 24 0.69 7.18 -1.54
C ASN A 24 2.11 7.42 -1.00
N ALA A 25 2.77 6.35 -0.57
CA ALA A 25 4.19 6.33 -0.23
C ALA A 25 5.03 5.57 -1.28
N MET A 26 4.49 5.26 -2.46
CA MET A 26 5.25 4.67 -3.58
C MET A 26 6.26 5.66 -4.18
N ALA A 27 6.04 6.96 -3.97
CA ALA A 27 6.99 8.02 -4.34
C ALA A 27 8.17 8.13 -3.35
N ALA A 28 8.13 7.44 -2.21
CA ALA A 28 9.28 7.36 -1.32
C ALA A 28 10.38 6.52 -1.98
N ASN A 29 11.51 7.13 -2.28
CA ASN A 29 12.61 6.49 -3.03
C ASN A 29 13.37 5.42 -2.23
N ASP A 30 13.35 5.51 -0.90
CA ASP A 30 14.16 4.69 0.00
C ASP A 30 13.36 4.15 1.20
N PRO A 31 13.70 2.96 1.74
CA PRO A 31 12.99 2.31 2.84
C PRO A 31 12.85 3.16 4.12
N ASP A 32 13.87 3.96 4.45
CA ASP A 32 13.85 4.83 5.64
C ASP A 32 12.77 5.91 5.53
N SER A 33 12.59 6.50 4.35
CA SER A 33 11.54 7.48 4.11
C SER A 33 10.15 6.84 4.29
N THR A 34 9.96 5.63 3.77
CA THR A 34 8.72 4.87 3.97
C THR A 34 8.46 4.59 5.45
N ARG A 35 9.49 4.19 6.21
CA ARG A 35 9.39 3.93 7.66
C ARG A 35 9.02 5.19 8.44
N ILE A 36 9.67 6.32 8.18
CA ILE A 36 9.38 7.60 8.86
C ILE A 36 7.94 8.03 8.61
N ILE A 37 7.48 7.90 7.36
CA ILE A 37 6.10 8.20 7.00
C ILE A 37 5.13 7.30 7.79
N TRP A 38 5.41 6.00 7.83
CA TRP A 38 4.60 5.03 8.54
C TRP A 38 4.53 5.33 10.05
N GLU A 39 5.66 5.54 10.72
CA GLU A 39 5.72 5.85 12.16
C GLU A 39 4.91 7.10 12.51
N ARG A 40 4.86 8.09 11.61
CA ARG A 40 4.08 9.32 11.81
C ARG A 40 2.59 9.10 11.70
N LEU A 41 2.15 8.26 10.75
CA LEU A 41 0.73 8.11 10.42
C LEU A 41 0.06 6.90 11.07
N ALA A 42 0.68 5.72 10.98
CA ALA A 42 0.05 4.44 11.27
C ALA A 42 -0.45 4.34 12.72
N LYS A 43 0.17 5.08 13.65
CA LYS A 43 -0.27 5.17 15.05
C LYS A 43 -1.66 5.76 15.25
N ASN A 44 -2.17 6.52 14.27
CA ASN A 44 -3.49 7.15 14.32
C ASN A 44 -4.60 6.22 13.81
N TYR A 45 -4.26 5.03 13.31
CA TYR A 45 -5.20 4.11 12.67
C TYR A 45 -5.09 2.71 13.29
N ALA A 46 -6.20 2.22 13.84
CA ALA A 46 -6.25 0.90 14.46
C ALA A 46 -6.04 -0.21 13.42
N TYR A 47 -6.72 -0.08 12.29
CA TYR A 47 -6.69 -1.03 11.18
C TYR A 47 -5.86 -0.52 10.02
N ARG A 48 -4.95 -1.35 9.51
CA ARG A 48 -3.95 -0.98 8.50
C ARG A 48 -3.85 -2.02 7.40
N VAL A 49 -3.97 -1.57 6.16
CA VAL A 49 -3.71 -2.35 4.96
C VAL A 49 -2.50 -1.76 4.26
N VAL A 50 -1.48 -2.57 4.02
CA VAL A 50 -0.34 -2.17 3.19
C VAL A 50 -0.57 -2.68 1.77
N LEU A 51 -0.54 -1.79 0.79
CA LEU A 51 -0.65 -2.10 -0.63
C LEU A 51 0.74 -2.05 -1.26
N ILE A 52 1.23 -3.18 -1.76
CA ILE A 52 2.60 -3.36 -2.23
C ILE A 52 2.59 -3.56 -3.74
N ASN A 53 3.15 -2.61 -4.50
CA ASN A 53 3.36 -2.82 -5.94
C ASN A 53 4.78 -3.31 -6.25
N CYS A 54 4.90 -4.58 -6.65
CA CYS A 54 6.18 -5.21 -6.95
C CYS A 54 6.63 -4.99 -8.41
N ARG A 55 7.95 -4.94 -8.63
CA ARG A 55 8.57 -4.80 -9.97
C ARG A 55 8.86 -6.14 -10.61
N ALA A 56 8.87 -6.15 -11.95
CA ALA A 56 9.21 -7.33 -12.75
C ALA A 56 10.71 -7.64 -12.78
N ASP A 57 11.58 -6.62 -12.69
CA ASP A 57 13.00 -6.74 -13.03
C ASP A 57 13.95 -6.96 -11.85
N ARG A 58 13.47 -6.84 -10.60
CA ARG A 58 14.35 -6.81 -9.42
C ARG A 58 13.83 -7.64 -8.25
N VAL A 59 14.08 -8.95 -8.33
CA VAL A 59 13.89 -9.92 -7.24
C VAL A 59 14.38 -9.37 -5.89
N GLU A 60 15.58 -8.77 -5.86
CA GLU A 60 16.18 -8.26 -4.63
C GLU A 60 15.39 -7.10 -4.00
N ARG A 61 14.79 -6.23 -4.81
CA ARG A 61 13.91 -5.18 -4.30
C ARG A 61 12.64 -5.75 -3.68
N SER A 62 12.07 -6.80 -4.26
CA SER A 62 10.92 -7.49 -3.67
C SER A 62 11.27 -8.09 -2.30
N LYS A 63 12.49 -8.61 -2.12
CA LYS A 63 12.97 -9.09 -0.81
C LYS A 63 13.13 -7.95 0.20
N GLN A 64 13.74 -6.84 -0.22
CA GLN A 64 13.90 -5.66 0.65
C GLN A 64 12.54 -5.13 1.11
N LEU A 65 11.57 -5.06 0.20
CA LEU A 65 10.22 -4.59 0.50
C LEU A 65 9.49 -5.56 1.44
N ALA A 66 9.66 -6.87 1.25
CA ALA A 66 9.12 -7.89 2.15
C ALA A 66 9.71 -7.77 3.57
N ARG A 67 11.03 -7.56 3.68
CA ARG A 67 11.70 -7.32 4.97
C ARG A 67 11.19 -6.04 5.63
N LEU A 68 11.08 -4.93 4.88
CA LEU A 68 10.52 -3.67 5.39
C LEU A 68 9.10 -3.86 5.93
N CYS A 69 8.26 -4.60 5.21
CA CYS A 69 6.90 -4.90 5.65
C CYS A 69 6.88 -5.66 6.98
N ALA A 70 7.74 -6.67 7.10
CA ALA A 70 7.80 -7.52 8.29
C ALA A 70 8.36 -6.79 9.51
N THR A 71 9.33 -5.89 9.33
CA THR A 71 10.04 -5.25 10.45
C THR A 71 9.50 -3.89 10.83
N CYS A 72 8.96 -3.14 9.86
CA CYS A 72 8.65 -1.72 10.05
C CYS A 72 7.18 -1.37 9.80
N LEU A 73 6.43 -2.19 9.05
CA LEU A 73 5.07 -1.89 8.63
C LEU A 73 4.07 -2.95 9.12
N PRO A 74 3.89 -3.14 10.45
CA PRO A 74 2.95 -4.13 10.98
C PRO A 74 1.51 -3.79 10.57
N ALA A 75 0.90 -4.67 9.79
CA ALA A 75 -0.43 -4.46 9.20
C ALA A 75 -1.37 -5.64 9.45
N ASP A 76 -2.66 -5.39 9.26
CA ASP A 76 -3.71 -6.39 9.30
C ASP A 76 -3.67 -7.24 8.03
N TYR A 77 -3.52 -6.57 6.88
CA TYR A 77 -3.32 -7.21 5.58
C TYR A 77 -2.23 -6.56 4.74
N TYR A 78 -1.58 -7.38 3.92
CA TYR A 78 -0.60 -7.01 2.91
C TYR A 78 -1.12 -7.45 1.55
N VAL A 79 -1.55 -6.50 0.73
CA VAL A 79 -2.05 -6.74 -0.63
C VAL A 79 -0.90 -6.55 -1.61
N VAL A 80 -0.50 -7.62 -2.30
CA VAL A 80 0.70 -7.66 -3.15
C VAL A 80 0.28 -7.67 -4.61
N THR A 81 0.68 -6.66 -5.37
CA THR A 81 0.32 -6.44 -6.78
C THR A 81 1.54 -6.36 -7.68
N GLY A 82 1.31 -6.21 -8.98
CA GLY A 82 2.36 -6.08 -9.98
C GLY A 82 2.96 -7.42 -10.34
N TYR A 83 4.29 -7.48 -10.41
CA TYR A 83 5.01 -8.62 -10.93
C TYR A 83 5.81 -9.33 -9.83
N LEU A 84 6.13 -10.61 -10.04
CA LEU A 84 6.90 -11.43 -9.08
C LEU A 84 6.30 -11.45 -7.66
N THR A 85 4.98 -11.33 -7.51
CA THR A 85 4.28 -11.31 -6.22
C THR A 85 4.57 -12.57 -5.38
N LYS A 86 4.68 -13.73 -6.02
CA LYS A 86 5.08 -15.00 -5.39
C LYS A 86 6.44 -14.93 -4.70
N VAL A 87 7.41 -14.21 -5.27
CA VAL A 87 8.74 -14.00 -4.66
C VAL A 87 8.58 -13.17 -3.40
N PHE A 88 7.85 -12.06 -3.47
CA PHE A 88 7.56 -11.23 -2.30
C PHE A 88 6.91 -12.05 -1.20
N ILE A 89 5.83 -12.78 -1.52
CA ILE A 89 5.07 -13.59 -0.54
C ILE A 89 5.96 -14.62 0.14
N LYS A 90 6.79 -15.36 -0.63
CA LYS A 90 7.73 -16.33 -0.07
C LYS A 90 8.70 -15.68 0.92
N HIS A 91 9.24 -14.50 0.58
CA HIS A 91 10.16 -13.78 1.44
C HIS A 91 9.49 -13.12 2.65
N ALA A 92 8.27 -12.62 2.50
CA ALA A 92 7.46 -12.06 3.58
C ALA A 92 7.17 -13.14 4.64
N MET A 93 6.80 -14.35 4.20
CA MET A 93 6.61 -15.50 5.09
C MET A 93 7.91 -15.90 5.79
N ALA A 94 9.04 -15.92 5.08
CA ALA A 94 10.35 -16.17 5.69
C ALA A 94 10.77 -15.09 6.70
N CYS A 95 10.17 -13.89 6.64
CA CYS A 95 10.32 -12.82 7.61
C CYS A 95 9.21 -12.81 8.68
N ASN A 96 8.48 -13.92 8.85
CA ASN A 96 7.42 -14.12 9.85
C ASN A 96 6.12 -13.33 9.63
N ILE A 97 5.83 -12.83 8.42
CA ILE A 97 4.46 -12.38 8.09
C ILE A 97 3.57 -13.63 7.90
N PRO A 98 2.47 -13.78 8.66
CA PRO A 98 1.55 -14.90 8.49
C PRO A 98 0.97 -14.96 7.07
N ARG A 99 0.92 -16.15 6.47
CA ARG A 99 0.33 -16.36 5.14
C ARG A 99 -1.12 -15.90 5.05
N THR A 100 -1.87 -15.98 6.16
CA THR A 100 -3.27 -15.54 6.27
C THR A 100 -3.43 -14.02 6.08
N LYS A 101 -2.37 -13.23 6.30
CA LYS A 101 -2.36 -11.78 6.10
C LYS A 101 -1.90 -11.36 4.70
N LEU A 102 -1.39 -12.29 3.89
CA LEU A 102 -0.83 -12.02 2.56
C LEU A 102 -1.87 -12.32 1.48
N ILE A 103 -2.20 -11.31 0.68
CA ILE A 103 -3.16 -11.40 -0.42
C ILE A 103 -2.41 -11.16 -1.73
N ASP A 104 -2.37 -12.17 -2.60
CA ASP A 104 -1.75 -12.08 -3.93
C ASP A 104 -2.77 -11.55 -4.94
N MET A 105 -2.47 -10.40 -5.53
CA MET A 105 -3.23 -9.73 -6.59
C MET A 105 -2.30 -9.44 -7.79
N GLY A 106 -1.30 -10.30 -8.02
CA GLY A 106 -0.43 -10.21 -9.19
C GLY A 106 -1.24 -10.34 -10.49
N GLY A 107 -1.02 -9.40 -11.42
CA GLY A 107 -1.75 -9.35 -12.69
C GLY A 107 -3.17 -8.75 -12.61
N SER A 108 -3.65 -8.35 -11.44
CA SER A 108 -4.95 -7.68 -11.29
C SER A 108 -4.91 -6.23 -11.76
N SER A 109 -6.06 -5.75 -12.25
CA SER A 109 -6.29 -4.37 -12.63
C SER A 109 -6.41 -3.44 -11.40
N PRO A 110 -6.20 -2.11 -11.56
CA PRO A 110 -6.41 -1.15 -10.48
C PRO A 110 -7.79 -1.23 -9.82
N ALA A 111 -8.84 -1.50 -10.60
CA ALA A 111 -10.20 -1.64 -10.08
C ALA A 111 -10.35 -2.90 -9.20
N GLU A 112 -9.83 -4.04 -9.63
CA GLU A 112 -9.86 -5.27 -8.82
C GLU A 112 -9.05 -5.13 -7.52
N ILE A 113 -7.89 -4.46 -7.61
CA ILE A 113 -7.05 -4.14 -6.44
C ILE A 113 -7.82 -3.25 -5.47
N TYR A 114 -8.46 -2.20 -5.98
CA TYR A 114 -9.28 -1.29 -5.18
C TYR A 114 -10.38 -2.05 -4.45
N THR A 115 -11.23 -2.79 -5.18
CA THR A 115 -12.31 -3.59 -4.59
C THR A 115 -11.79 -4.56 -3.54
N LYS A 116 -10.63 -5.19 -3.79
CA LYS A 116 -10.04 -6.12 -2.80
C LYS A 116 -9.59 -5.40 -1.54
N VAL A 117 -8.93 -4.25 -1.67
CA VAL A 117 -8.46 -3.45 -0.53
C VAL A 117 -9.62 -2.89 0.27
N THR A 118 -10.66 -2.35 -0.37
CA THR A 118 -11.80 -1.78 0.34
C THR A 118 -12.66 -2.85 0.98
N SER A 119 -12.83 -4.03 0.37
CA SER A 119 -13.60 -5.13 0.96
C SER A 119 -13.01 -5.71 2.25
N ILE A 120 -11.68 -5.72 2.39
CA ILE A 120 -11.01 -6.18 3.63
C ILE A 120 -10.80 -5.06 4.65
N ALA A 121 -10.87 -3.80 4.22
CA ALA A 121 -10.77 -2.65 5.09
C ALA A 121 -12.06 -2.45 5.89
N VAL A 122 -11.89 -2.01 7.14
CA VAL A 122 -12.98 -1.58 8.03
C VAL A 122 -13.04 -0.04 8.10
N ASP A 123 -14.10 0.50 8.69
CA ASP A 123 -14.21 1.94 8.91
C ASP A 123 -12.98 2.49 9.68
N GLY A 124 -12.45 3.62 9.23
CA GLY A 124 -11.24 4.23 9.78
C GLY A 124 -9.92 3.59 9.38
N SER A 125 -9.89 2.68 8.39
CA SER A 125 -8.65 2.01 7.99
C SER A 125 -7.66 2.92 7.27
N LEU A 126 -6.37 2.73 7.56
CA LEU A 126 -5.26 3.26 6.75
C LEU A 126 -4.94 2.29 5.60
N ILE A 127 -4.90 2.81 4.38
CA ILE A 127 -4.41 2.13 3.18
C ILE A 127 -3.08 2.77 2.79
N PHE A 128 -1.99 2.05 3.01
CA PHE A 128 -0.64 2.56 2.85
C PHE A 128 0.04 1.93 1.63
N ALA A 129 0.15 2.69 0.54
CA ALA A 129 0.66 2.21 -0.73
C ALA A 129 2.19 2.41 -0.83
N ILE A 130 2.94 1.33 -1.10
CA ILE A 130 4.40 1.32 -1.20
C ILE A 130 4.88 0.52 -2.42
N GLY A 131 6.16 0.66 -2.74
CA GLY A 131 6.80 -0.07 -3.83
C GLY A 131 6.89 0.78 -5.09
N ASN A 132 6.77 0.14 -6.24
CA ASN A 132 7.08 0.78 -7.51
C ASN A 132 5.93 1.63 -8.05
N ILE A 133 6.21 2.91 -8.28
CA ILE A 133 5.23 3.86 -8.80
C ILE A 133 5.04 3.78 -10.32
N VAL A 134 5.92 3.09 -11.07
CA VAL A 134 5.89 3.09 -12.54
C VAL A 134 4.72 2.26 -13.10
N VAL A 135 4.09 2.75 -14.18
CA VAL A 135 2.93 2.18 -14.91
C VAL A 135 1.81 1.79 -13.94
N LEU A 136 1.74 0.53 -13.51
CA LEU A 136 0.68 0.05 -12.61
C LEU A 136 0.63 0.82 -11.30
N GLY A 137 1.77 1.28 -10.77
CA GLY A 137 1.77 2.10 -9.55
C GLY A 137 1.03 3.43 -9.73
N HIS A 138 1.25 4.10 -10.87
CA HIS A 138 0.55 5.35 -11.22
C HIS A 138 -0.94 5.08 -11.45
N GLU A 139 -1.28 3.97 -12.10
CA GLU A 139 -2.67 3.59 -12.36
C GLU A 139 -3.42 3.29 -11.05
N ILE A 140 -2.80 2.54 -10.13
CA ILE A 140 -3.32 2.29 -8.78
C ILE A 140 -3.54 3.62 -8.05
N VAL A 141 -2.51 4.47 -7.97
CA VAL A 141 -2.62 5.75 -7.25
C VAL A 141 -3.71 6.63 -7.87
N SER A 142 -3.74 6.74 -9.19
CA SER A 142 -4.75 7.54 -9.89
C SER A 142 -6.16 7.02 -9.60
N TYR A 143 -6.35 5.69 -9.60
CA TYR A 143 -7.63 5.08 -9.31
C TYR A 143 -8.09 5.34 -7.86
N PHE A 144 -7.21 5.16 -6.88
CA PHE A 144 -7.55 5.44 -5.48
C PHE A 144 -7.82 6.94 -5.25
N VAL A 145 -7.03 7.82 -5.86
CA VAL A 145 -7.21 9.27 -5.74
C VAL A 145 -8.49 9.74 -6.42
N SER A 146 -8.89 9.16 -7.56
CA SER A 146 -10.16 9.52 -8.20
C SER A 146 -11.37 9.18 -7.33
N ARG A 147 -11.26 8.13 -6.50
CA ARG A 147 -12.31 7.75 -5.53
C ARG A 147 -12.35 8.65 -4.28
N ALA A 148 -11.24 9.30 -3.97
CA ALA A 148 -11.17 10.31 -2.92
C ALA A 148 -11.68 11.68 -3.38
N ALA A 149 -11.81 11.89 -4.70
CA ALA A 149 -12.16 13.19 -5.28
C ALA A 149 -13.69 13.43 -5.38
N GLU A 150 -14.52 12.53 -4.83
CA GLU A 150 -15.99 12.60 -4.93
C GLU A 150 -16.68 13.20 -3.68
N ASP A 151 -15.95 13.94 -2.83
CA ASP A 151 -16.54 14.80 -1.80
C ASP A 151 -16.19 16.27 -2.08
N GLY A 152 -16.99 16.86 -2.98
CA GLY A 152 -17.03 18.29 -3.30
C GLY A 152 -18.46 18.71 -3.57
#